data_AF-A0A7W1UM51-F1
#
_entry.id   AF-A0A7W1UM51-F1
#
_cell.length_a   1.000
_cell.length_b   1.000
_cell.length_c   1.000
_cell.angle_alpha   90.00
_cell.angle_beta   90.00
_cell.angle_gamma   90.00
#
_symmetry.space_group_name_H-M   'P 1'
#
loop_
_entity.id
_entity.type
_entity.pdbx_description
1 polymer ?
#
loop_
_entity_poly.entity_id
_entity_poly.type
_entity_poly.pdbx_seq_one_letter_code
_entity_poly.pdbx_strand_id
1 'polypeptide(L)'
;MRGMRGMQGMETGGGMMEQMQAHMQAMEGESAEQFKANLPQHRQMVANMIAQMNREMRDMNMTADQEWNSTIGAVREDLKSLPEMSVSELQTFMPEHRQRVMRLMEMHRGMMGEMKM
;
A
#
# COMPACT_ATOMS: atom_id res chain seq x y z
N MET A 1 4.33 -41.12 11.94
CA MET A 1 3.48 -39.94 12.18
C MET A 1 3.82 -39.30 13.52
N ARG A 2 4.53 -38.16 13.53
CA ARG A 2 4.53 -37.16 14.63
C ARG A 2 5.44 -36.00 14.24
N GLY A 3 4.93 -34.76 14.33
CA GLY A 3 5.80 -33.59 14.46
C GLY A 3 5.59 -32.41 13.50
N MET A 4 4.46 -32.24 12.84
CA MET A 4 4.07 -30.94 12.27
C MET A 4 3.07 -30.26 13.21
N ARG A 5 3.57 -29.48 14.17
CA ARG A 5 2.72 -28.56 14.95
C ARG A 5 3.61 -27.50 15.60
N GLY A 6 3.86 -26.40 14.90
CA GLY A 6 4.63 -25.32 15.51
C GLY A 6 5.10 -24.18 14.61
N MET A 7 4.41 -23.83 13.51
CA MET A 7 4.70 -22.61 12.74
C MET A 7 3.43 -22.07 12.07
N GLN A 8 2.36 -21.84 12.82
CA GLN A 8 1.07 -21.38 12.25
C GLN A 8 0.58 -20.07 12.89
N GLY A 9 1.50 -19.21 13.31
CA GLY A 9 1.17 -17.99 14.07
C GLY A 9 1.99 -16.75 13.71
N MET A 10 2.66 -16.71 12.56
CA MET A 10 3.57 -15.61 12.20
C MET A 10 3.37 -15.05 10.79
N GLU A 11 2.17 -15.19 10.21
CA GLU A 11 1.86 -14.70 8.85
C GLU A 11 0.86 -13.54 8.81
N THR A 12 0.43 -13.00 9.97
CA THR A 12 -0.72 -12.09 10.00
C THR A 12 -0.41 -10.60 9.76
N GLY A 13 0.85 -10.19 9.53
CA GLY A 13 1.17 -8.77 9.28
C GLY A 13 2.35 -8.48 8.36
N GLY A 14 3.22 -9.46 8.07
CA GLY A 14 4.41 -9.26 7.23
C GLY A 14 4.15 -9.44 5.72
N GLY A 15 3.33 -10.42 5.35
CA GLY A 15 3.21 -10.88 3.96
C GLY A 15 2.65 -9.85 2.98
N MET A 16 1.73 -8.98 3.41
CA MET A 16 1.17 -7.95 2.52
C MET A 16 2.15 -6.82 2.26
N MET A 17 2.89 -6.38 3.28
CA MET A 17 3.89 -5.30 3.12
C MET A 17 5.04 -5.76 2.23
N GLU A 18 5.49 -7.01 2.36
CA GLU A 18 6.47 -7.60 1.45
C GLU A 18 5.94 -7.73 0.01
N GLN A 19 4.69 -8.19 -0.16
CA GLN A 19 4.06 -8.24 -1.49
C GLN A 19 3.94 -6.85 -2.12
N MET A 20 3.57 -5.83 -1.33
CA MET A 20 3.48 -4.46 -1.81
C MET A 20 4.86 -3.91 -2.18
N GLN A 21 5.88 -4.20 -1.37
CA GLN A 21 7.25 -3.77 -1.65
C GLN A 21 7.79 -4.42 -2.93
N ALA A 22 7.54 -5.71 -3.13
CA ALA A 22 7.86 -6.42 -4.37
C ALA A 22 7.09 -5.86 -5.58
N HIS A 23 5.81 -5.52 -5.40
CA HIS A 23 4.98 -4.90 -6.43
C HIS A 23 5.52 -3.52 -6.83
N MET A 24 5.90 -2.69 -5.86
CA MET A 24 6.47 -1.37 -6.12
C MET A 24 7.83 -1.47 -6.85
N GLN A 25 8.67 -2.45 -6.50
CA GLN A 25 9.93 -2.72 -7.20
C GLN A 25 9.70 -3.20 -8.63
N ALA A 26 8.71 -4.08 -8.85
CA ALA A 26 8.35 -4.52 -10.19
C ALA A 26 7.87 -3.34 -11.05
N MET A 27 7.09 -2.43 -10.46
CA MET A 27 6.62 -1.23 -11.13
C MET A 27 7.73 -0.23 -11.48
N GLU A 28 8.85 -0.18 -10.75
CA GLU A 28 9.99 0.69 -11.11
C GLU A 28 10.64 0.29 -12.44
N GLY A 29 10.49 -0.97 -12.84
CA GLY A 29 10.98 -1.49 -14.13
C GLY A 29 9.93 -1.59 -15.22
N GLU A 30 8.64 -1.38 -14.92
CA GLU A 30 7.56 -1.48 -15.90
C GLU A 30 7.43 -0.21 -16.76
N SER A 31 7.11 -0.38 -18.05
CA SER A 31 6.73 0.75 -18.89
C SER A 31 5.37 1.30 -18.48
N ALA A 32 5.12 2.59 -18.74
CA ALA A 32 3.83 3.19 -18.43
C ALA A 32 2.66 2.59 -19.24
N GLU A 33 2.94 1.95 -20.38
CA GLU A 33 1.94 1.21 -21.16
C GLU A 33 1.54 -0.08 -20.45
N GLN A 34 2.53 -0.82 -19.96
CA GLN A 34 2.33 -2.02 -19.13
C GLN A 34 1.55 -1.65 -17.86
N PHE A 35 1.94 -0.55 -17.20
CA PHE A 35 1.23 -0.05 -16.04
C PHE A 35 -0.21 0.33 -16.36
N LYS A 36 -0.46 1.02 -17.48
CA LYS A 36 -1.82 1.39 -17.92
C LYS A 36 -2.71 0.16 -18.13
N ALA A 37 -2.15 -0.93 -18.66
CA ALA A 37 -2.87 -2.21 -18.78
C ALA A 37 -3.18 -2.83 -17.40
N ASN A 38 -2.27 -2.67 -16.43
CA ASN A 38 -2.39 -3.21 -15.08
C ASN A 38 -3.09 -2.27 -14.08
N LEU A 39 -3.55 -1.08 -14.50
CA LEU A 39 -4.16 -0.07 -13.64
C LEU A 39 -5.32 -0.58 -12.79
N PRO A 40 -6.29 -1.37 -13.32
CA PRO A 40 -7.38 -1.89 -12.50
C PRO A 40 -6.87 -2.75 -11.34
N GLN A 41 -5.86 -3.59 -11.58
CA GLN A 41 -5.24 -4.43 -10.56
C GLN A 41 -4.49 -3.58 -9.53
N HIS A 42 -3.69 -2.61 -9.99
CA HIS A 42 -2.98 -1.69 -9.10
C HIS A 42 -3.94 -0.95 -8.16
N ARG A 43 -5.03 -0.39 -8.71
CA ARG A 43 -6.05 0.33 -7.91
C ARG A 43 -6.66 -0.56 -6.83
N GLN A 44 -7.02 -1.80 -7.18
CA GLN A 44 -7.56 -2.75 -6.21
C GLN A 44 -6.56 -3.08 -5.11
N MET A 45 -5.29 -3.27 -5.47
CA MET A 45 -4.22 -3.58 -4.53
C MET A 45 -4.01 -2.44 -3.51
N VAL A 46 -3.85 -1.19 -4.00
CA VAL A 46 -3.67 -0.02 -3.13
C VAL A 46 -4.91 0.22 -2.26
N ALA A 47 -6.12 0.06 -2.79
CA ALA A 47 -7.36 0.20 -2.02
C ALA A 47 -7.46 -0.86 -0.90
N ASN A 48 -7.10 -2.11 -1.19
CA ASN A 48 -7.06 -3.19 -0.20
C ASN A 48 -6.03 -2.90 0.89
N MET A 49 -4.85 -2.42 0.51
CA MET A 49 -3.79 -2.02 1.45
C MET A 49 -4.30 -0.93 2.41
N ILE A 50 -4.92 0.13 1.88
CA ILE A 50 -5.51 1.21 2.70
C ILE A 50 -6.57 0.66 3.65
N ALA A 51 -7.45 -0.23 3.17
CA ALA A 51 -8.51 -0.81 3.99
C ALA A 51 -7.94 -1.68 5.12
N GLN A 52 -6.89 -2.45 4.84
CA GLN A 52 -6.21 -3.28 5.82
C GLN A 52 -5.50 -2.44 6.88
N MET A 53 -4.70 -1.44 6.50
CA MET A 53 -4.00 -0.59 7.47
C MET A 53 -4.98 0.15 8.40
N ASN A 54 -6.10 0.64 7.86
CA ASN A 54 -7.14 1.24 8.69
C ASN A 54 -7.80 0.24 9.65
N ARG A 55 -7.92 -1.03 9.25
CA ARG A 55 -8.44 -2.10 10.13
C ARG A 55 -7.44 -2.38 11.25
N GLU A 56 -6.17 -2.57 10.92
CA GLU A 56 -5.10 -2.81 11.90
C GLU A 56 -5.02 -1.68 12.93
N MET A 57 -5.05 -0.42 12.49
CA MET A 57 -5.11 0.73 13.40
C MET A 57 -6.33 0.70 14.32
N ARG A 58 -7.52 0.37 13.80
CA ARG A 58 -8.75 0.28 14.61
C ARG A 58 -8.70 -0.86 15.62
N ASP A 59 -8.20 -2.03 15.20
CA ASP A 59 -8.06 -3.21 16.06
C ASP A 59 -7.11 -2.94 17.24
N MET A 60 -6.18 -2.00 17.06
CA MET A 60 -5.27 -1.51 18.09
C MET A 60 -5.78 -0.29 18.87
N ASN A 61 -7.02 0.15 18.65
CA ASN A 61 -7.59 1.37 19.23
C ASN A 61 -6.78 2.65 18.91
N MET A 62 -6.03 2.65 17.80
CA MET A 62 -5.33 3.83 17.34
C MET A 62 -6.30 4.76 16.61
N THR A 63 -6.19 6.06 16.90
CA THR A 63 -6.95 7.09 16.19
C THR A 63 -6.10 7.61 15.03
N ALA A 64 -6.68 7.58 13.83
CA ALA A 64 -6.09 8.22 12.67
C ALA A 64 -6.01 9.74 12.86
N ASP A 65 -4.81 10.30 12.83
CA ASP A 65 -4.60 11.74 12.91
C ASP A 65 -4.88 12.46 11.57
N GLN A 66 -4.71 13.78 11.57
CA GLN A 66 -4.95 14.59 10.39
C GLN A 66 -4.00 14.24 9.23
N GLU A 67 -2.76 13.90 9.53
CA GLU A 67 -1.73 13.61 8.54
C GLU A 67 -2.02 12.29 7.80
N TRP A 68 -2.44 11.26 8.55
CA TRP A 68 -2.87 9.97 8.01
C TRP A 68 -4.07 10.13 7.08
N ASN A 69 -5.09 10.84 7.55
CA ASN A 69 -6.32 11.06 6.79
C ASN A 69 -6.07 11.86 5.50
N SER A 70 -5.21 12.88 5.57
CA SER A 70 -4.81 13.67 4.39
C SER A 70 -4.06 12.82 3.37
N THR A 71 -3.10 12.00 3.83
CA THR A 71 -2.31 11.12 2.96
C THR A 71 -3.20 10.08 2.25
N ILE A 72 -4.13 9.44 2.98
CA ILE A 72 -5.11 8.54 2.37
C ILE A 72 -6.00 9.27 1.36
N GLY A 73 -6.44 10.49 1.69
CA GLY A 73 -7.25 11.32 0.80
C GLY A 73 -6.54 11.55 -0.54
N ALA A 74 -5.27 11.93 -0.50
CA ALA A 74 -4.46 12.16 -1.69
C ALA A 74 -4.26 10.87 -2.50
N VAL A 75 -3.91 9.75 -1.86
CA VAL A 75 -3.75 8.46 -2.57
C VAL A 75 -5.07 8.02 -3.22
N ARG A 76 -6.22 8.18 -2.54
CA ARG A 76 -7.53 7.86 -3.12
C ARG A 76 -7.86 8.72 -4.33
N GLU A 77 -7.47 9.99 -4.29
CA GLU A 77 -7.67 10.90 -5.43
C GLU A 77 -6.79 10.48 -6.62
N ASP A 78 -5.52 10.15 -6.38
CA ASP A 78 -4.66 9.57 -7.41
C ASP A 78 -5.34 8.37 -8.08
N LEU A 79 -5.82 7.41 -7.28
CA LEU A 79 -6.47 6.19 -7.80
C LEU A 79 -7.74 6.47 -8.61
N LYS A 80 -8.40 7.62 -8.44
CA LYS A 80 -9.53 8.02 -9.28
C LYS A 80 -9.08 8.63 -10.59
N SER A 81 -8.01 9.43 -10.57
CA SER A 81 -7.51 10.15 -11.75
C SER A 81 -6.66 9.27 -12.68
N LEU A 82 -5.96 8.25 -12.15
CA LEU A 82 -5.07 7.37 -12.95
C LEU A 82 -5.70 6.79 -14.24
N PRO A 83 -6.96 6.28 -14.24
CA PRO A 83 -7.59 5.74 -15.46
C PRO A 83 -7.83 6.78 -16.55
N GLU A 84 -7.96 8.04 -16.18
CA GLU A 84 -8.26 9.15 -17.10
C GLU A 84 -7.00 9.68 -17.78
N MET A 85 -5.82 9.37 -17.22
CA MET A 85 -4.53 9.84 -17.72
C MET A 85 -4.08 9.09 -18.98
N SER A 86 -3.46 9.83 -19.90
CA SER A 86 -2.65 9.28 -20.99
C SER A 86 -1.39 8.60 -20.46
N VAL A 87 -0.71 7.83 -21.32
CA VAL A 87 0.55 7.15 -20.95
C VAL A 87 1.63 8.17 -20.55
N SER A 88 1.73 9.30 -21.23
CA SER A 88 2.69 10.36 -20.91
C SER A 88 2.38 11.06 -19.58
N GLU A 89 1.09 11.28 -19.29
CA GLU A 89 0.67 11.85 -18.00
C GLU A 89 0.98 10.87 -16.86
N LEU A 90 0.71 9.57 -17.06
CA LEU A 90 1.09 8.54 -16.11
C LEU A 90 2.60 8.55 -15.83
N GLN A 91 3.45 8.61 -16.86
CA GLN A 91 4.92 8.67 -16.65
C GLN A 91 5.35 9.82 -15.75
N THR A 92 4.70 10.98 -15.87
CA THR A 92 5.03 12.17 -15.09
C THR A 92 4.43 12.13 -13.69
N PHE A 93 3.24 11.56 -13.55
CA PHE A 93 2.47 11.52 -12.30
C PHE A 93 2.92 10.40 -11.35
N MET A 94 3.37 9.26 -11.88
CA MET A 94 3.68 8.07 -11.10
C MET A 94 4.73 8.25 -9.99
N PRO A 95 5.81 9.04 -10.17
CA PRO A 95 6.76 9.29 -9.09
C PRO A 95 6.10 9.92 -7.84
N GLU A 96 5.15 10.83 -8.04
CA GLU A 96 4.45 11.53 -6.96
C GLU A 96 3.46 10.58 -6.25
N HIS A 97 2.67 9.84 -7.03
CA HIS A 97 1.78 8.80 -6.51
C HIS A 97 2.55 7.79 -5.66
N ARG A 98 3.71 7.32 -6.16
CA ARG A 98 4.60 6.41 -5.43
C ARG A 98 5.03 6.98 -4.09
N GLN A 99 5.46 8.25 -4.05
CA GLN A 99 5.89 8.90 -2.81
C GLN A 99 4.76 8.91 -1.76
N ARG A 100 3.53 9.20 -2.18
CA ARG A 100 2.36 9.17 -1.27
C ARG A 100 2.09 7.77 -0.74
N VAL A 101 2.16 6.74 -1.58
CA VAL A 101 1.99 5.34 -1.17
C VAL A 101 3.11 4.90 -0.21
N MET A 102 4.36 5.26 -0.50
CA MET A 102 5.51 4.97 0.38
C MET A 102 5.39 5.66 1.74
N ARG A 103 5.00 6.94 1.77
CA ARG A 103 4.76 7.69 3.01
C ARG A 103 3.68 7.01 3.85
N LEU A 104 2.59 6.58 3.23
CA LEU A 104 1.51 5.91 3.94
C LEU A 104 1.99 4.61 4.62
N MET A 105 2.80 3.82 3.91
CA MET A 105 3.42 2.61 4.45
C MET A 105 4.40 2.91 5.61
N GLU A 106 5.18 3.98 5.49
CA GLU A 106 6.12 4.41 6.52
C GLU A 106 5.39 4.88 7.79
N MET A 107 4.37 5.72 7.64
CA MET A 107 3.52 6.17 8.77
C MET A 107 2.89 4.97 9.48
N HIS A 108 2.34 4.03 8.71
CA HIS A 108 1.78 2.80 9.28
C HIS A 108 2.83 2.01 10.06
N ARG A 109 4.03 1.80 9.48
CA ARG A 109 5.12 1.09 10.16
C ARG A 109 5.55 1.81 11.45
N GLY A 110 5.63 3.14 11.45
CA GLY A 110 5.93 3.93 12.65
C GLY A 110 4.92 3.69 13.75
N MET A 111 3.64 3.81 13.43
CA MET A 111 2.52 3.53 14.35
C MET A 111 2.56 2.11 14.93
N MET A 112 2.84 1.10 14.11
CA MET A 112 2.98 -0.29 14.56
C MET A 112 4.24 -0.53 15.39
N GLY A 113 5.32 0.23 15.14
CA GLY A 113 6.62 0.09 15.76
C GLY A 113 6.72 0.73 17.14
N GLU A 114 6.11 1.90 17.32
CA GLU A 114 6.04 2.62 18.61
C GLU A 114 5.33 1.81 19.70
N MET A 115 4.44 0.88 19.33
CA MET A 115 3.75 -0.01 20.25
C MET A 115 4.51 -1.27 20.66
N LYS A 116 5.59 -1.63 19.95
CA LYS A 116 6.41 -2.82 20.29
C LYS A 116 7.51 -2.52 21.32
N MET A 117 7.66 -1.26 21.72
CA MET A 117 8.53 -0.81 22.83
C MET A 117 7.69 -0.49 24.06
#